data_AF-A0A8T5J3P1-F1
#
_entry.id   AF-A0A8T5J3P1-F1
#
_cell.length_a   1.000
_cell.length_b   1.000
_cell.length_c   1.000
_cell.angle_alpha   90.00
_cell.angle_beta   90.00
_cell.angle_gamma   90.00
#
_symmetry.space_group_name_H-M   'P 1'
#
loop_
_entity.id
_entity.type
_entity.pdbx_description
1 polymer ?
#
loop_
_entity_poly.entity_id
_entity_poly.type
_entity_poly.pdbx_seq_one_letter_code
_entity_poly.pdbx_strand_id
1 'polypeptide(L)'
;MEISSKRLIFGFVAVFLLGVMFSLVNGYYASEEGSTLPVIVYAISFVSIVIGGFIVVLFQARINRIQLNRVLKILPEKEKKIIELLLGNNNSMEQNKLVALTGINKVKMSRILTDLEFRHVVSRTNLGNTKLIVLSV
;
A
#
# COMPACT_ATOMS: atom_id res chain seq x y z
N MET A 1 -0.71 -1.07 -3.92
CA MET A 1 -1.35 -1.26 -2.61
C MET A 1 -1.95 -2.65 -2.64
N GLU A 2 -1.15 -3.69 -2.40
CA GLU A 2 -1.65 -5.05 -2.41
C GLU A 2 -2.15 -5.40 -1.01
N ILE A 3 -3.46 -5.32 -0.82
CA ILE A 3 -4.09 -5.89 0.36
C ILE A 3 -3.96 -7.40 0.21
N SER A 4 -3.09 -8.02 1.02
CA SER A 4 -2.94 -9.47 1.04
C SER A 4 -4.31 -10.14 1.18
N SER A 5 -4.66 -11.05 0.27
CA SER A 5 -5.97 -11.71 0.21
C SER A 5 -6.38 -12.33 1.55
N LYS A 6 -5.41 -12.79 2.36
CA LYS A 6 -5.65 -13.32 3.71
C LYS A 6 -6.22 -12.27 4.67
N ARG A 7 -5.74 -11.03 4.62
CA ARG A 7 -6.24 -9.92 5.46
C ARG A 7 -7.65 -9.50 5.04
N LEU A 8 -7.92 -9.56 3.74
CA LEU A 8 -9.22 -9.23 3.17
C LEU A 8 -10.28 -10.26 3.59
N ILE A 9 -9.94 -11.56 3.52
CA ILE A 9 -10.80 -12.65 4.01
C ILE A 9 -11.08 -12.47 5.51
N PHE A 10 -10.04 -12.20 6.32
CA PHE A 10 -10.23 -11.99 7.75
C PHE A 10 -11.15 -10.81 8.05
N GLY A 11 -11.00 -9.70 7.32
CA GLY A 11 -11.88 -8.53 7.43
C GLY A 11 -13.33 -8.88 7.10
N PHE A 12 -13.59 -9.61 6.01
CA PHE A 12 -14.93 -10.05 5.64
C PHE A 12 -15.56 -10.96 6.71
N VAL A 13 -14.80 -11.93 7.23
CA VAL A 13 -15.28 -12.82 8.28
C VAL A 13 -15.63 -12.05 9.56
N ALA A 14 -14.80 -11.08 9.95
CA ALA A 14 -15.06 -10.26 11.13
C ALA A 14 -16.32 -9.39 10.97
N VAL A 15 -16.51 -8.76 9.81
CA VAL A 15 -17.72 -7.96 9.51
C VAL A 15 -18.97 -8.84 9.48
N PHE A 16 -18.87 -10.04 8.90
CA PHE A 16 -19.96 -11.00 8.87
C PHE A 16 -20.37 -11.45 10.28
N LEU A 17 -19.40 -11.84 11.12
CA LEU A 17 -19.65 -12.22 12.52
C LEU A 17 -20.27 -11.06 13.31
N LEU A 18 -19.80 -9.84 13.10
CA LEU A 18 -20.38 -8.65 13.72
C LEU A 18 -21.86 -8.49 13.34
N GLY A 19 -22.21 -8.69 12.07
CA GLY A 19 -23.60 -8.65 11.60
C GLY A 19 -24.47 -9.74 12.24
N VAL A 20 -23.95 -10.96 12.39
CA VAL A 20 -24.62 -12.06 13.10
C VAL A 20 -24.86 -11.68 14.56
N MET A 21 -23.86 -11.12 15.25
CA MET A 21 -24.01 -10.65 16.63
C MET A 21 -25.08 -9.56 16.76
N PHE A 22 -25.10 -8.57 15.86
CA PHE A 22 -26.15 -7.55 15.85
C PHE A 22 -27.55 -8.13 15.66
N SER A 23 -27.68 -9.14 14.79
CA SER A 23 -28.95 -9.82 14.56
C SER A 23 -29.43 -10.57 15.81
N LEU A 24 -28.53 -11.31 16.48
CA LEU A 24 -28.85 -12.01 17.73
C LEU A 24 -29.23 -11.05 18.85
N VAL A 25 -28.47 -9.97 19.05
CA VAL A 25 -28.77 -8.96 20.07
C VAL A 25 -30.11 -8.27 19.78
N ASN A 26 -30.39 -7.94 18.52
CA ASN A 26 -31.69 -7.36 18.15
C ASN A 26 -32.85 -8.34 18.39
N GLY A 27 -32.66 -9.63 18.08
CA GLY A 27 -33.64 -10.67 18.37
C GLY A 27 -33.92 -10.83 19.86
N TYR A 28 -32.87 -10.80 20.68
CA TYR A 28 -32.99 -10.85 22.15
C TYR A 28 -33.76 -9.64 22.69
N TYR A 29 -33.39 -8.42 22.27
CA TYR A 29 -34.09 -7.18 22.64
C TYR A 29 -35.56 -7.19 22.24
N ALA A 30 -35.86 -7.64 21.01
CA ALA A 30 -37.23 -7.75 20.53
C ALA A 30 -38.06 -8.77 21.33
N SER A 31 -37.42 -9.82 21.86
CA SER A 31 -38.10 -10.86 22.63
C SER A 31 -38.35 -10.48 24.09
N GLU A 32 -37.45 -9.74 24.74
CA GLU A 32 -37.60 -9.38 26.16
C GLU A 32 -38.30 -8.03 26.37
N GLU A 33 -37.95 -7.00 25.58
CA GLU A 33 -38.49 -5.65 25.75
C GLU A 33 -39.66 -5.36 24.80
N GLY A 34 -39.96 -6.27 23.87
CA GLY A 34 -41.02 -6.10 22.86
C GLY A 34 -40.72 -5.00 21.83
N SER A 35 -39.48 -4.50 21.80
CA SER A 35 -39.06 -3.40 20.92
C SER A 35 -37.75 -3.74 20.21
N THR A 36 -37.58 -3.23 18.98
CA THR A 36 -36.35 -3.42 18.21
C THR A 36 -35.27 -2.45 18.66
N LEU A 37 -34.00 -2.80 18.47
CA LEU A 37 -32.89 -1.90 18.76
C LEU A 37 -33.09 -0.53 18.08
N PRO A 38 -32.85 0.57 18.79
CA PRO A 38 -32.95 1.90 18.21
C PRO A 38 -32.04 2.06 17.00
N VAL A 39 -32.55 2.71 15.94
CA VAL A 39 -31.81 2.96 14.69
C VAL A 39 -30.45 3.64 14.91
N ILE A 40 -30.34 4.45 15.98
CA ILE A 40 -29.10 5.13 16.38
C ILE A 40 -27.93 4.15 16.61
N VAL A 41 -28.20 2.94 17.11
CA VAL A 41 -27.18 1.93 17.41
C VAL A 41 -26.54 1.41 16.13
N TYR A 42 -27.35 1.16 15.10
CA TYR A 42 -26.87 0.77 13.78
C TYR A 42 -26.06 1.89 13.13
N ALA A 43 -26.50 3.15 13.26
CA ALA A 43 -25.80 4.31 12.72
C ALA A 43 -24.41 4.49 13.36
N ILE A 44 -24.30 4.40 14.69
CA ILE A 44 -23.02 4.51 15.40
C ILE A 44 -22.07 3.38 15.01
N SER A 45 -22.60 2.17 14.84
CA SER A 45 -21.81 0.99 14.44
C SER A 45 -21.23 1.14 13.03
N PHE A 46 -22.04 1.62 12.09
CA PHE A 46 -21.60 1.89 10.73
C PHE A 46 -20.50 2.97 10.69
N VAL A 47 -20.71 4.08 11.40
CA VAL A 47 -19.72 5.16 11.52
C VAL A 47 -18.40 4.65 12.11
N SER A 48 -18.48 3.79 13.12
CA SER A 48 -17.29 3.20 13.76
C SER A 48 -16.47 2.34 12.80
N ILE A 49 -17.12 1.55 11.93
CA ILE A 49 -16.44 0.74 10.90
C ILE A 49 -15.76 1.65 9.87
N VAL A 50 -16.45 2.70 9.41
CA VAL A 50 -15.91 3.64 8.42
C VAL A 50 -14.67 4.35 8.98
N ILE A 51 -14.75 4.85 10.22
CA ILE A 51 -13.63 5.52 10.89
C ILE A 51 -12.48 4.53 11.13
N GLY A 52 -12.78 3.33 11.63
CA GLY A 52 -11.76 2.30 11.86
C GLY A 52 -11.04 1.90 10.57
N GLY A 53 -11.79 1.70 9.48
CA GLY A 53 -11.24 1.42 8.15
C GLY A 53 -10.35 2.56 7.65
N PHE A 54 -10.79 3.80 7.83
CA PHE A 54 -10.02 4.98 7.45
C PHE A 54 -8.69 5.09 8.21
N ILE A 55 -8.70 4.86 9.53
CA ILE A 55 -7.49 4.84 10.37
C ILE A 55 -6.51 3.77 9.89
N VAL A 56 -6.99 2.55 9.62
CA VAL A 56 -6.14 1.45 9.14
C VAL A 56 -5.45 1.81 7.82
N VAL A 57 -6.18 2.42 6.88
CA VAL A 57 -5.63 2.88 5.60
C VAL A 57 -4.52 3.92 5.80
N LEU A 58 -4.76 4.93 6.66
CA LEU A 58 -3.76 5.95 6.96
C LEU A 58 -2.50 5.37 7.63
N PHE A 59 -2.67 4.45 8.57
CA PHE A 59 -1.54 3.79 9.24
C PHE A 59 -0.75 2.87 8.31
N GLN A 60 -1.41 2.11 7.44
CA GLN A 60 -0.72 1.28 6.45
C GLN A 60 0.14 2.11 5.50
N ALA A 61 -0.38 3.25 5.03
CA ALA A 61 0.37 4.17 4.18
C ALA A 61 1.65 4.69 4.88
N ARG A 62 1.55 5.02 6.18
CA ARG A 62 2.68 5.48 6.99
C ARG A 62 3.72 4.37 7.25
N ILE A 63 3.27 3.16 7.58
CA ILE A 63 4.16 2.02 7.88
C ILE A 63 5.00 1.65 6.65
N ASN A 64 4.39 1.65 5.46
CA ASN A 64 5.10 1.28 4.23
C ASN A 64 6.25 2.26 3.91
N ARG A 65 6.02 3.56 4.14
CA ARG A 65 7.06 4.61 4.00
C ARG A 65 8.24 4.40 4.97
N ILE A 66 7.97 3.99 6.21
CA ILE A 66 9.00 3.80 7.23
C ILE A 66 9.88 2.58 6.90
N GLN A 67 9.28 1.47 6.47
CA GLN A 67 10.02 0.26 6.09
C GLN A 67 10.91 0.53 4.88
N LEU A 68 10.36 1.20 3.86
CA LEU A 68 11.09 1.62 2.68
C LEU A 68 12.30 2.51 3.03
N ASN A 69 12.12 3.49 3.92
CA ASN A 69 13.21 4.35 4.38
C ASN A 69 14.31 3.58 5.13
N ARG A 70 14.00 2.48 5.82
CA ARG A 70 15.04 1.61 6.43
C ARG A 70 15.80 0.84 5.37
N VAL A 71 15.10 0.30 4.35
CA VAL A 71 15.75 -0.39 3.24
C VAL A 71 16.64 0.58 2.46
N LEU A 72 16.21 1.82 2.23
CA LEU A 72 17.03 2.84 1.57
C LEU A 72 18.33 3.19 2.33
N LYS A 73 18.39 2.97 3.66
CA LYS A 73 19.61 3.24 4.45
C LYS A 73 20.69 2.18 4.28
N ILE A 74 20.36 0.96 3.86
CA ILE A 74 21.34 -0.10 3.60
C ILE A 74 21.88 -0.07 2.16
N LEU A 75 21.24 0.68 1.26
CA LEU A 75 21.68 0.80 -0.12
C LEU A 75 22.88 1.74 -0.27
N PRO A 76 23.82 1.46 -1.19
CA PRO A 76 24.87 2.39 -1.58
C PRO A 76 24.29 3.74 -2.03
N GLU A 77 24.96 4.85 -1.70
CA GLU A 77 24.52 6.23 -1.98
C GLU A 77 24.00 6.46 -3.41
N LYS A 78 24.62 5.83 -4.42
CA LYS A 78 24.21 5.96 -5.83
C LYS A 78 22.92 5.20 -6.14
N GLU A 79 22.73 4.01 -5.58
CA GLU A 79 21.52 3.21 -5.75
C GLU A 79 20.35 3.87 -5.00
N LYS A 80 20.60 4.34 -3.77
CA LYS A 80 19.64 5.08 -2.94
C LYS A 80 19.06 6.28 -3.69
N LYS A 81 19.91 7.12 -4.31
CA LYS A 81 19.46 8.30 -5.07
C LYS A 81 18.56 7.92 -6.26
N ILE A 82 18.82 6.79 -6.93
CA ILE A 82 17.98 6.29 -8.03
C ILE A 82 16.60 5.88 -7.50
N ILE A 83 16.56 5.12 -6.41
CA ILE A 83 15.28 4.68 -5.83
C ILE A 83 14.49 5.87 -5.27
N GLU A 84 15.12 6.82 -4.60
CA GLU A 84 14.45 8.05 -4.13
C GLU A 84 13.79 8.83 -5.29
N LEU A 85 14.47 8.95 -6.43
CA LEU A 85 13.91 9.60 -7.61
C LEU A 85 12.73 8.83 -8.21
N LEU A 86 12.79 7.50 -8.23
CA LEU A 86 11.69 6.65 -8.67
C LEU A 86 10.49 6.77 -7.73
N LEU A 87 10.71 6.74 -6.42
CA LEU A 87 9.66 6.91 -5.40
C LEU A 87 9.01 8.29 -5.45
N GLY A 88 9.77 9.33 -5.80
CA GLY A 88 9.26 10.69 -6.00
C GLY A 88 8.45 10.89 -7.28
N ASN A 89 8.57 9.99 -8.26
CA ASN A 89 7.91 10.08 -9.57
C ASN A 89 7.02 8.86 -9.83
N ASN A 90 6.03 8.61 -8.97
CA ASN A 90 5.04 7.54 -9.17
C ASN A 90 5.64 6.16 -9.47
N ASN A 91 6.75 5.82 -8.81
CA ASN A 91 7.47 4.55 -8.97
C ASN A 91 7.98 4.25 -10.39
N SER A 92 7.97 5.23 -11.30
CA SER A 92 8.38 5.01 -12.68
C SER A 92 9.08 6.22 -13.27
N MET A 93 10.17 5.99 -14.00
CA MET A 93 10.89 7.07 -14.68
C MET A 93 11.67 6.57 -15.89
N GLU A 94 11.75 7.40 -16.92
CA GLU A 94 12.62 7.16 -18.06
C GLU A 94 14.10 7.14 -17.66
N GLN A 95 14.86 6.23 -18.26
CA GLN A 95 16.30 6.08 -18.02
C GLN A 95 17.08 7.37 -18.33
N ASN A 96 16.73 8.09 -19.41
CA ASN A 96 17.38 9.35 -19.77
C ASN A 96 17.15 10.43 -18.70
N LYS A 97 15.94 10.50 -18.14
CA LYS A 97 15.60 11.45 -17.07
C LYS A 97 16.34 11.10 -15.77
N LEU A 98 16.46 9.80 -15.44
CA LEU A 98 17.29 9.34 -14.31
C LEU A 98 18.76 9.74 -14.49
N VAL A 99 19.32 9.59 -15.69
CA VAL A 99 20.70 10.01 -16.00
C VAL A 99 20.87 11.52 -15.76
N ALA A 100 19.93 12.34 -16.26
CA ALA A 100 19.98 13.79 -16.10
C ALA A 100 19.89 14.24 -14.63
N LEU A 101 18.98 13.63 -13.84
CA LEU A 101 18.76 14.02 -12.45
C LEU A 101 19.83 13.50 -11.48
N THR A 102 20.41 12.33 -11.76
CA THR A 102 21.44 11.74 -10.91
C THR A 102 22.84 12.25 -11.22
N GLY A 103 23.09 12.73 -12.44
CA GLY A 103 24.42 13.07 -12.94
C GLY A 103 25.30 11.86 -13.23
N ILE A 104 24.73 10.65 -13.24
CA ILE A 104 25.46 9.41 -13.50
C ILE A 104 25.54 9.17 -15.01
N ASN A 105 26.74 8.92 -15.54
CA ASN A 105 26.91 8.55 -16.95
C ASN A 105 26.01 7.34 -17.33
N LYS A 106 25.38 7.42 -18.52
CA LYS A 106 24.52 6.38 -19.11
C LYS A 106 25.06 4.95 -18.98
N VAL A 107 26.37 4.73 -19.17
CA VAL A 107 26.99 3.40 -19.03
C VAL A 107 26.95 2.90 -17.58
N LYS A 108 27.33 3.76 -16.63
CA LYS A 108 27.28 3.42 -15.19
C LYS A 108 25.84 3.22 -14.73
N MET A 109 24.91 4.06 -15.18
CA MET A 109 23.48 3.92 -14.91
C MET A 109 22.96 2.57 -15.40
N SER A 110 23.32 2.16 -16.62
CA SER A 110 22.91 0.87 -17.16
C SER A 110 23.42 -0.31 -16.31
N ARG A 111 24.66 -0.25 -15.81
CA ARG A 111 25.21 -1.30 -14.92
C ARG A 111 24.45 -1.38 -13.59
N ILE A 112 24.23 -0.24 -12.94
CA ILE A 112 23.50 -0.17 -11.67
C ILE A 112 22.07 -0.67 -11.84
N LEU A 113 21.37 -0.23 -12.88
CA LEU A 113 20.01 -0.67 -13.16
C LEU A 113 19.94 -2.17 -13.50
N THR A 114 20.99 -2.77 -14.07
CA THR A 114 21.03 -4.21 -14.36
C THR A 114 21.20 -5.01 -13.08
N ASP A 115 22.01 -4.51 -12.15
CA ASP A 115 22.17 -5.12 -10.83
C ASP A 115 20.90 -4.97 -9.98
N LEU A 116 20.25 -3.81 -10.00
CA LEU A 116 18.95 -3.61 -9.35
C LEU A 116 17.83 -4.48 -9.98
N GLU A 117 17.88 -4.72 -11.30
CA GLU A 117 16.97 -5.62 -12.01
C GLU A 117 17.23 -7.09 -11.62
N PHE A 118 18.50 -7.49 -11.52
CA PHE A 118 18.90 -8.82 -11.05
C PHE A 118 18.45 -9.09 -9.61
N ARG A 119 18.49 -8.08 -8.74
CA ARG A 119 17.98 -8.15 -7.36
C ARG A 119 16.45 -8.00 -7.27
N HIS A 120 15.74 -7.95 -8.40
CA HIS A 120 14.28 -7.75 -8.49
C HIS A 120 13.76 -6.46 -7.84
N VAL A 121 14.59 -5.42 -7.72
CA VAL A 121 14.20 -4.13 -7.13
C VAL A 121 13.54 -3.22 -8.18
N VAL A 122 13.95 -3.33 -9.44
CA VAL A 122 13.41 -2.56 -10.57
C VAL A 122 13.14 -3.47 -11.76
N SER A 123 12.20 -3.07 -12.59
CA SER A 123 11.90 -3.69 -13.89
C SER A 123 12.10 -2.67 -15.00
N ARG A 124 12.48 -3.17 -16.18
CA ARG A 124 12.67 -2.33 -17.37
C ARG A 124 11.63 -2.66 -18.41
N THR A 125 10.93 -1.63 -18.87
CA THR A 125 9.99 -1.74 -19.98
C THR A 125 10.45 -0.84 -21.13
N ASN A 126 10.32 -1.29 -22.36
CA ASN A 126 10.66 -0.46 -23.52
C ASN A 126 9.61 0.64 -23.67
N LEU A 127 10.05 1.89 -23.79
CA LEU A 127 9.20 3.06 -24.02
C LEU A 127 9.78 3.87 -25.19
N GLY A 128 9.40 3.47 -26.41
CA GLY A 128 9.92 4.08 -27.64
C GLY A 128 11.46 4.02 -27.71
N ASN A 129 12.10 5.20 -27.78
CA ASN A 129 13.56 5.34 -27.88
C ASN A 129 14.30 5.28 -26.54
N THR A 130 13.59 5.08 -25.43
CA THR A 130 14.16 4.98 -24.09
C THR A 130 13.60 3.78 -23.34
N LYS A 131 14.16 3.48 -22.18
CA LYS A 131 13.62 2.47 -21.26
C LYS A 131 12.91 3.17 -20.12
N LEU A 132 11.70 2.73 -19.82
CA LEU A 132 11.00 3.07 -18.59
C LEU A 132 11.49 2.13 -17.49
N ILE A 133 11.96 2.71 -16.39
CA ILE A 133 12.36 1.99 -15.20
C ILE A 133 11.19 2.07 -14.23
N VAL A 134 10.67 0.94 -13.81
CA VAL A 134 9.56 0.83 -12.85
C VAL A 134 10.06 0.13 -11.60
N LEU A 135 9.77 0.69 -10.43
CA LEU A 135 10.08 0.04 -9.15
C LEU A 135 9.21 -1.22 -9.03
N SER A 136 9.85 -2.37 -8.78
CA SER A 136 9.14 -3.61 -8.50
C SER A 136 8.67 -3.55 -7.05
N VAL A 137 7.41 -3.17 -6.84
CA VAL A 137 6.74 -3.11 -5.53
C VAL A 137 5.82 -4.31 -5.38
#